data_AF-A0A7W1H4Z3-F1
#
_entry.id   AF-A0A7W1H4Z3-F1
#
_cell.length_a   1.000
_cell.length_b   1.000
_cell.length_c   1.000
_cell.angle_alpha   90.00
_cell.angle_beta   90.00
_cell.angle_gamma   90.00
#
_symmetry.space_group_name_H-M   'P 1'
#
loop_
_entity.id
_entity.type
_entity.pdbx_description
1 polymer ?
#
loop_
_entity_poly.entity_id
_entity_poly.type
_entity_poly.pdbx_seq_one_letter_code
_entity_poly.pdbx_strand_id
1 'polypeptide(L)'
;MSIAEISGTHKSADPLWNDAKITYWGVNDLLDGKGPQRGYFTSVHADEGRDWGTFEGQVTTAGGAMTVEGTWEFAGGDGEYRGLTGGGKFKTVMKSETELECSWDGIYELAKAQTR
;
A
#
# COMPACT_ATOMS: atom_id res chain seq x y z
N MET A 1 -11.32 -16.63 -6.68
CA MET A 1 -11.29 -15.23 -6.19
C MET A 1 -11.26 -15.26 -4.68
N SER A 2 -10.19 -14.76 -4.07
CA SER A 2 -10.02 -14.66 -2.62
C SER A 2 -9.72 -13.22 -2.26
N ILE A 3 -10.25 -12.74 -1.13
CA ILE A 3 -9.88 -11.47 -0.53
C ILE A 3 -8.94 -11.73 0.65
N ALA A 4 -7.90 -10.92 0.79
CA ALA A 4 -7.01 -10.93 1.95
C ALA A 4 -7.02 -9.55 2.61
N GLU A 5 -7.14 -9.52 3.94
CA GLU A 5 -6.89 -8.35 4.77
C GLU A 5 -5.51 -8.49 5.41
N ILE A 6 -4.68 -7.47 5.26
CA ILE A 6 -3.33 -7.45 5.81
C ILE A 6 -3.12 -6.11 6.50
N SER A 7 -2.56 -6.15 7.71
CA SER A 7 -2.26 -4.97 8.51
C SER A 7 -0.78 -4.91 8.86
N GLY A 8 -0.25 -3.69 8.99
CA GLY A 8 1.14 -3.44 9.31
C GLY A 8 1.38 -2.06 9.91
N THR A 9 2.63 -1.80 10.25
CA THR A 9 3.10 -0.47 10.67
C THR A 9 4.17 -0.01 9.71
N HIS A 10 4.07 1.22 9.24
CA HIS A 10 5.07 1.83 8.39
C HIS A 10 6.38 2.08 9.14
N LYS A 11 7.49 1.86 8.46
CA LYS A 11 8.82 2.31 8.86
C LYS A 11 9.35 3.21 7.75
N SER A 12 9.46 4.50 8.02
CA SER A 12 9.82 5.52 7.02
C SER A 12 10.87 6.46 7.56
N ALA A 13 11.69 7.01 6.66
CA ALA A 13 12.57 8.13 6.99
C ALA A 13 11.81 9.47 6.99
N ASP A 14 10.67 9.54 6.30
CA ASP A 14 9.78 10.69 6.34
C ASP A 14 8.88 10.58 7.59
N PRO A 15 9.00 11.50 8.55
CA PRO A 15 8.23 11.46 9.80
C PRO A 15 6.71 11.43 9.59
N LEU A 16 6.20 12.00 8.49
CA LEU A 16 4.77 12.04 8.19
C LEU A 16 4.18 10.66 7.89
N TRP A 17 5.02 9.67 7.62
CA TRP A 17 4.60 8.29 7.31
C TRP A 17 5.12 7.28 8.31
N ASN A 18 6.07 7.65 9.17
CA ASN A 18 6.63 6.73 10.14
C ASN A 18 5.58 6.39 11.21
N ASP A 19 5.55 5.12 11.64
CA ASP A 19 4.63 4.58 12.65
C ASP A 19 3.13 4.55 12.30
N ALA A 20 2.75 5.11 11.14
CA ALA A 20 1.40 5.03 10.61
C ALA A 20 0.94 3.56 10.48
N LYS A 21 -0.34 3.32 10.80
CA LYS A 21 -0.94 1.97 10.77
C LYS A 21 -1.65 1.77 9.45
N ILE A 22 -1.18 0.83 8.65
CA ILE A 22 -1.77 0.49 7.35
C ILE A 22 -2.61 -0.77 7.48
N THR A 23 -3.75 -0.76 6.81
CA THR A 23 -4.54 -1.94 6.50
C THR A 23 -4.86 -1.93 5.01
N TYR A 24 -4.67 -3.06 4.34
CA TYR A 24 -5.02 -3.20 2.94
C TYR A 24 -5.81 -4.47 2.66
N TRP A 25 -6.69 -4.36 1.68
CA TRP A 25 -7.52 -5.46 1.18
C TRP A 25 -7.21 -5.69 -0.29
N GLY A 26 -6.82 -6.90 -0.64
CA GLY A 26 -6.46 -7.27 -2.01
C GLY A 26 -7.29 -8.44 -2.51
N VAL A 27 -7.66 -8.39 -3.79
CA VAL A 27 -8.23 -9.50 -4.54
C VAL A 27 -7.19 -10.03 -5.53
N ASN A 28 -6.97 -11.34 -5.50
CA ASN A 28 -6.08 -12.01 -6.45
C ASN A 28 -6.90 -12.78 -7.50
N ASP A 29 -6.49 -12.64 -8.76
CA ASP A 29 -6.93 -13.49 -9.86
C ASP A 29 -5.70 -14.23 -10.40
N LEU A 30 -5.55 -15.50 -10.04
CA LEU A 30 -4.32 -16.27 -10.29
C LEU A 30 -4.60 -17.51 -11.13
N LEU A 31 -3.74 -17.72 -12.12
CA LEU A 31 -3.58 -18.97 -12.84
C LEU A 31 -2.17 -19.49 -12.53
N ASP A 32 -2.07 -20.70 -11.98
CA ASP A 32 -0.79 -21.33 -11.60
C ASP A 32 0.10 -20.44 -10.71
N GLY A 33 -0.52 -19.76 -9.73
CA GLY A 33 0.18 -18.90 -8.77
C GLY A 33 0.71 -17.59 -9.37
N LYS A 34 0.24 -17.20 -10.56
CA LYS A 34 0.60 -15.95 -11.23
C LYS A 34 -0.65 -15.23 -11.72
N GLY A 35 -0.67 -13.91 -11.61
CA GLY A 35 -1.78 -13.12 -12.13
C GLY A 35 -1.93 -11.78 -11.43
N PRO A 36 -2.89 -10.95 -11.85
CA PRO A 36 -3.10 -9.64 -11.28
C PRO A 36 -3.62 -9.70 -9.84
N GLN A 37 -3.22 -8.70 -9.07
CA GLN A 37 -3.79 -8.32 -7.80
C GLN A 37 -4.28 -6.88 -7.90
N ARG A 38 -5.44 -6.59 -7.33
CA ARG A 38 -5.93 -5.21 -7.15
C ARG A 38 -6.49 -5.04 -5.75
N GLY A 39 -6.43 -3.83 -5.23
CA GLY A 39 -6.92 -3.60 -3.88
C GLY A 39 -7.02 -2.14 -3.47
N TYR A 40 -7.36 -1.99 -2.20
CA TYR A 40 -7.53 -0.72 -1.49
C TYR A 40 -6.73 -0.75 -0.20
N PHE A 41 -6.19 0.39 0.21
CA PHE A 41 -5.53 0.54 1.50
C PHE A 41 -6.07 1.77 2.24
N THR A 42 -5.92 1.74 3.55
CA THR A 42 -6.07 2.91 4.42
C THR A 42 -4.92 2.95 5.40
N SER A 43 -4.42 4.15 5.67
CA SER A 43 -3.39 4.40 6.68
C SER A 43 -3.89 5.38 7.72
N VAL A 44 -3.66 5.08 9.00
CA VAL A 44 -4.02 5.93 10.13
C VAL A 44 -2.76 6.56 10.71
N HIS A 45 -2.73 7.90 10.74
CA HIS A 45 -1.62 8.73 11.21
C HIS A 45 -1.94 9.34 12.57
N ALA A 46 -2.07 8.48 13.58
CA ALA A 46 -2.44 8.89 14.94
C ALA A 46 -3.64 9.88 14.95
N ASP A 47 -3.46 11.08 15.49
CA ASP A 47 -4.49 12.13 15.58
C ASP A 47 -4.49 13.10 14.38
N GLU A 48 -3.57 12.94 13.43
CA GLU A 48 -3.37 13.84 12.28
C GLU A 48 -4.34 13.56 11.13
N GLY A 49 -4.86 12.33 11.07
CA GLY A 49 -5.88 11.91 10.12
C GLY A 49 -5.57 10.57 9.47
N ARG A 50 -6.18 10.36 8.30
CA ARG A 50 -6.06 9.15 7.51
C ARG A 50 -5.86 9.47 6.04
N ASP A 51 -5.16 8.58 5.36
CA ASP A 51 -5.17 8.48 3.90
C ASP A 51 -5.76 7.15 3.46
N TRP A 52 -6.10 7.11 2.17
CA TRP A 52 -6.47 5.90 1.51
C TRP A 52 -6.18 5.95 0.02
N GLY A 53 -6.10 4.77 -0.59
CA GLY A 53 -5.76 4.65 -1.98
C GLY A 53 -6.01 3.28 -2.55
N THR A 54 -5.63 3.13 -3.80
CA THR A 54 -5.76 1.89 -4.57
C THR A 54 -4.38 1.41 -4.99
N PHE A 55 -4.29 0.12 -5.25
CA PHE A 55 -3.08 -0.48 -5.81
C PHE A 55 -3.44 -1.55 -6.83
N GLU A 56 -2.56 -1.70 -7.81
CA GLU A 56 -2.57 -2.81 -8.77
C GLU A 56 -1.17 -3.42 -8.82
N GLY A 57 -1.09 -4.74 -8.86
CA GLY A 57 0.19 -5.44 -8.91
C GLY A 57 0.09 -6.78 -9.62
N GLN A 58 1.25 -7.35 -9.87
CA GLN A 58 1.43 -8.66 -10.50
C GLN A 58 1.98 -9.63 -9.47
N VAL A 59 1.20 -10.68 -9.18
CA VAL A 59 1.64 -11.78 -8.34
C VAL A 59 2.48 -12.74 -9.16
N THR A 60 3.61 -13.16 -8.59
CA THR A 60 4.44 -14.26 -9.08
C THR A 60 4.78 -15.19 -7.93
N THR A 61 4.53 -16.48 -8.11
CA THR A 61 4.98 -17.53 -7.20
C THR A 61 6.14 -18.30 -7.83
N ALA A 62 7.29 -18.33 -7.18
CA ALA A 62 8.47 -19.06 -7.63
C ALA A 62 9.21 -19.68 -6.44
N GLY A 63 9.57 -20.97 -6.53
CA GLY A 63 10.35 -21.64 -5.50
C GLY A 63 9.71 -21.64 -4.10
N GLY A 64 8.37 -21.56 -4.02
CA GLY A 64 7.63 -21.48 -2.76
C GLY A 64 7.47 -20.07 -2.17
N ALA A 65 8.07 -19.04 -2.79
CA ALA A 65 7.91 -17.65 -2.39
C ALA A 65 6.89 -16.92 -3.28
N MET A 66 6.01 -16.12 -2.67
CA MET A 66 5.09 -15.22 -3.36
C MET A 66 5.66 -13.80 -3.35
N THR A 67 5.77 -13.20 -4.52
CA THR A 67 6.14 -11.80 -4.71
C THR A 67 5.02 -11.04 -5.42
N VAL A 68 4.77 -9.81 -5.00
CA VAL A 68 3.88 -8.88 -5.71
C VAL A 68 4.63 -7.61 -6.02
N GLU A 69 4.61 -7.18 -7.28
CA GLU A 69 5.18 -5.90 -7.69
C GLU A 69 4.12 -5.09 -8.42
N GLY A 70 4.04 -3.79 -8.15
CA GLY A 70 2.94 -3.00 -8.67
C GLY A 70 3.07 -1.51 -8.42
N THR A 71 1.96 -0.83 -8.64
CA THR A 71 1.79 0.60 -8.41
C THR A 71 0.68 0.88 -7.43
N TRP A 72 0.80 1.99 -6.73
CA TRP A 72 -0.21 2.49 -5.81
C TRP A 72 -0.47 3.97 -6.09
N GLU A 73 -1.66 4.44 -5.74
CA GLU A 73 -2.04 5.85 -5.82
C GLU A 73 -2.94 6.24 -4.66
N PHE A 74 -2.83 7.49 -4.18
CA PHE A 74 -3.76 8.03 -3.21
C PHE A 74 -5.10 8.37 -3.89
N ALA A 75 -6.19 7.92 -3.28
CA ALA A 75 -7.55 8.27 -3.68
C ALA A 75 -8.16 9.34 -2.77
N GLY A 76 -7.55 9.63 -1.63
CA GLY A 76 -7.91 10.74 -0.77
C GLY A 76 -7.36 10.64 0.64
N GLY A 77 -7.77 11.59 1.47
CA GLY A 77 -7.44 11.66 2.88
C GLY A 77 -8.36 12.61 3.64
N ASP A 78 -8.28 12.55 4.97
CA ASP A 78 -8.91 13.48 5.89
C ASP A 78 -7.87 14.15 6.80
N GLY A 79 -8.31 15.01 7.74
CA GLY A 79 -7.39 15.73 8.63
C GLY A 79 -6.36 16.55 7.86
N GLU A 80 -5.07 16.34 8.16
CA GLU A 80 -3.93 16.97 7.50
C GLU A 80 -3.67 16.45 6.08
N TYR A 81 -4.20 15.26 5.74
CA TYR A 81 -4.07 14.58 4.46
C TYR A 81 -5.23 14.90 3.50
N ARG A 82 -6.13 15.81 3.88
CA ARG A 82 -7.23 16.23 3.00
C ARG A 82 -6.69 16.83 1.70
N GLY A 83 -7.09 16.24 0.57
CA GLY A 83 -6.65 16.66 -0.77
C GLY A 83 -5.25 16.17 -1.15
N LEU A 84 -4.70 15.20 -0.39
CA LEU A 84 -3.48 14.47 -0.76
C LEU A 84 -3.62 13.83 -2.15
N THR A 85 -2.60 14.02 -2.97
CA THR A 85 -2.40 13.27 -4.22
C THR A 85 -1.03 12.63 -4.19
N GLY A 86 -0.84 11.60 -5.01
CA GLY A 86 0.45 10.92 -5.10
C GLY A 86 0.30 9.48 -5.50
N GLY A 87 1.45 8.85 -5.69
CA GLY A 87 1.53 7.47 -6.08
C GLY A 87 2.97 7.03 -6.27
N GLY A 88 3.13 5.75 -6.57
CA GLY A 88 4.44 5.18 -6.75
C GLY A 88 4.40 3.69 -6.99
N LYS A 89 5.48 3.02 -6.59
CA LYS A 89 5.68 1.60 -6.80
C LYS A 89 5.78 0.89 -5.47
N PHE A 90 5.45 -0.40 -5.48
CA PHE A 90 5.64 -1.25 -4.33
C PHE A 90 6.14 -2.63 -4.74
N LYS A 91 6.73 -3.30 -3.76
CA LYS A 91 7.12 -4.69 -3.82
C LYS A 91 6.81 -5.36 -2.49
N THR A 92 6.03 -6.43 -2.54
CA THR A 92 5.75 -7.32 -1.41
C THR A 92 6.46 -8.65 -1.61
N VAL A 93 7.06 -9.17 -0.55
CA VAL A 93 7.64 -10.51 -0.48
C VAL A 93 7.06 -11.22 0.73
N MET A 94 6.38 -12.35 0.51
CA MET A 94 5.96 -13.23 1.58
C MET A 94 7.19 -13.98 2.13
N LYS A 95 7.47 -13.81 3.43
CA LYS A 95 8.59 -14.43 4.14
C LYS A 95 8.20 -15.78 4.76
N SER A 96 6.95 -15.88 5.20
CA SER A 96 6.34 -17.11 5.73
C SER A 96 4.82 -17.05 5.55
N GLU A 97 4.08 -18.07 5.99
CA GLU A 97 2.61 -18.09 5.92
C GLU A 97 1.94 -16.91 6.64
N THR A 98 2.62 -16.31 7.63
CA THR A 98 2.07 -15.24 8.47
C THR A 98 2.91 -13.96 8.44
N GLU A 99 3.98 -13.92 7.66
CA GLU A 99 4.90 -12.79 7.60
C GLU A 99 5.17 -12.38 6.16
N LEU A 100 5.06 -11.09 5.90
CA LEU A 100 5.44 -10.48 4.64
C LEU A 100 6.15 -9.16 4.90
N GLU A 101 6.97 -8.78 3.93
CA GLU A 101 7.63 -7.50 3.89
C GLU A 101 7.14 -6.76 2.65
N CYS A 102 6.57 -5.57 2.84
CA CYS A 102 6.19 -4.68 1.75
C CYS A 102 7.05 -3.41 1.80
N SER A 103 7.83 -3.19 0.75
CA SER A 103 8.53 -1.94 0.50
C SER A 103 7.79 -1.14 -0.55
N TRP A 104 7.61 0.15 -0.33
CA TRP A 104 7.00 1.04 -1.30
C TRP A 104 7.77 2.36 -1.34
N ASP A 105 7.77 2.97 -2.52
CA ASP A 105 8.36 4.27 -2.81
C ASP A 105 7.41 5.05 -3.69
N GLY A 106 7.46 6.37 -3.61
CA GLY A 106 6.59 7.23 -4.41
C GLY A 106 6.77 8.70 -4.08
N ILE A 107 5.98 9.52 -4.76
CA ILE A 107 5.94 10.96 -4.57
C ILE A 107 4.51 11.33 -4.18
N TYR A 108 4.39 12.28 -3.26
CA TYR A 108 3.11 12.79 -2.80
C TYR A 108 3.13 14.31 -2.68
N GLU A 109 1.95 14.90 -2.75
CA GLU A 109 1.72 16.32 -2.53
C GLU A 109 0.55 16.49 -1.56
N LEU A 110 0.77 17.24 -0.49
CA LEU A 110 -0.30 17.69 0.40
C LEU A 110 -0.97 18.92 -0.19
N ALA A 111 -2.30 19.06 -0.04
CA ALA A 111 -3.05 20.20 -0.59
C ALA A 111 -2.49 21.57 -0.15
N LYS A 112 -1.96 21.68 1.08
CA LYS A 112 -1.31 22.92 1.56
C LYS A 112 -0.04 23.28 0.75
N ALA A 113 0.64 22.30 0.16
CA ALA A 113 1.82 22.50 -0.68
C ALA A 113 1.48 22.89 -2.13
N GLN A 114 0.24 22.65 -2.59
CA GLN A 114 -0.20 22.93 -3.96
C GLN A 114 -0.62 24.39 -4.20
N THR A 115 -0.62 25.23 -3.16
CA THR A 115 -0.93 26.67 -3.30
C THR A 115 0.36 27.46 -3.46
N ARG A 116 0.83 27.66 -4.70
CA ARG A 116 1.94 28.58 -5.00
C ARG A 116 1.67 29.38 -6.26
#